data_AF-A0A2E5UHU6-F1
#
_entry.id   AF-A0A2E5UHU6-F1
#
_cell.length_a   1.000
_cell.length_b   1.000
_cell.length_c   1.000
_cell.angle_alpha   90.00
_cell.angle_beta   90.00
_cell.angle_gamma   90.00
#
_symmetry.space_group_name_H-M   'P 1'
#
loop_
_entity.id
_entity.type
_entity.pdbx_description
1 polymer ?
#
loop_
_entity_poly.entity_id
_entity_poly.type
_entity_poly.pdbx_seq_one_letter_code
_entity_poly.pdbx_strand_id
1 'polypeptide(L)'
;MAYKHIVLKVLYCSLGIAAIAGIAALFIGVDNDVIGRLIGTSLLTAAATGLLLLSIRYSDRDSTKPVSTCISILTYLVYFFFFTAIWCYLFRGDEDVFALSGLMVLASSTPLLIGSCLMGIERSKFAGRILVIVWCFLTIWWIIDVFSNPHRFAPSANYTTPIAIFGSMFAVMCLLNNKSLIVFGITPLLIAFVSTEAIAHFYIGNQLPSHLHWKIALFTSWIAASLSLPNVLFFRLKKYQTKVLEFVTTGLIVIAFGFIAIVVYLSSTNQDIEEWQQRFAAGFGILATAGILGTLVWQSIQVYMIPKASKSFIFEVSCPRCSHAIGLSQGKNHCPYCDLFMQINFESPNCASCHYDLTKSDSETCPECGTEVLVESHDA
;
A
#
# COMPACT_ATOMS: atom_id res chain seq x y z
N MET A 1 -7.48 -0.94 23.31
CA MET A 1 -8.42 -0.93 22.16
C MET A 1 -8.79 0.47 21.66
N ALA A 2 -8.95 1.48 22.53
CA ALA A 2 -9.36 2.85 22.08
C ALA A 2 -8.41 3.48 21.05
N TYR A 3 -7.10 3.24 21.17
CA TYR A 3 -6.08 3.80 20.27
C TYR A 3 -6.27 3.38 18.80
N LYS A 4 -6.66 2.13 18.50
CA LYS A 4 -6.87 1.67 17.11
C LYS A 4 -7.96 2.47 16.41
N HIS A 5 -9.04 2.78 17.13
CA HIS A 5 -10.14 3.58 16.59
C HIS A 5 -9.71 5.03 16.34
N ILE A 6 -8.87 5.60 17.20
CA ILE A 6 -8.34 6.96 17.01
C ILE A 6 -7.44 6.98 15.77
N VAL A 7 -6.51 6.02 15.66
CA VAL A 7 -5.60 5.91 14.52
C VAL A 7 -6.35 5.76 13.19
N LEU A 8 -7.42 4.95 13.17
CA LEU A 8 -8.28 4.82 11.98
C LEU A 8 -9.04 6.10 11.62
N LYS A 9 -9.54 6.86 12.62
CA LYS A 9 -10.16 8.16 12.37
C LYS A 9 -9.17 9.15 11.77
N VAL A 10 -7.97 9.25 12.36
CA VAL A 10 -6.89 10.12 11.87
C VAL A 10 -6.53 9.77 10.43
N LEU A 11 -6.40 8.48 10.14
CA LEU A 11 -6.11 7.97 8.80
C LEU A 11 -7.17 8.37 7.78
N TYR A 12 -8.46 8.16 8.06
CA TYR A 12 -9.52 8.56 7.13
C TYR A 12 -9.66 10.06 6.97
N CYS A 13 -9.52 10.83 8.06
CA CYS A 13 -9.51 12.28 7.96
C CYS A 13 -8.34 12.75 7.09
N SER A 14 -7.14 12.18 7.27
CA SER A 14 -5.97 12.54 6.45
C SER A 14 -6.15 12.17 4.97
N LEU A 15 -6.71 10.99 4.67
CA LEU A 15 -7.01 10.57 3.30
C LEU A 15 -8.12 11.42 2.66
N GLY A 16 -9.14 11.80 3.44
CA GLY A 16 -10.20 12.70 2.98
C GLY A 16 -9.65 14.09 2.65
N ILE A 17 -8.79 14.65 3.51
CA ILE A 17 -8.11 15.92 3.26
C ILE A 17 -7.24 15.81 2.00
N ALA A 18 -6.46 14.73 1.85
CA ALA A 18 -5.64 14.48 0.67
C ALA A 18 -6.48 14.42 -0.62
N ALA A 19 -7.61 13.72 -0.58
CA ALA A 19 -8.50 13.61 -1.73
C ALA A 19 -9.14 14.94 -2.11
N ILE A 20 -9.65 15.70 -1.12
CA ILE A 20 -10.21 17.05 -1.36
C ILE A 20 -9.14 17.98 -1.93
N ALA A 21 -7.92 17.94 -1.38
CA ALA A 21 -6.82 18.75 -1.87
C ALA A 21 -6.36 18.33 -3.27
N GLY A 22 -6.37 17.04 -3.59
CA GLY A 22 -6.13 16.52 -4.94
C GLY A 22 -7.18 16.98 -5.96
N ILE A 23 -8.46 17.03 -5.57
CA ILE A 23 -9.53 17.62 -6.40
C ILE A 23 -9.30 19.12 -6.57
N ALA A 24 -8.97 19.83 -5.48
CA ALA A 24 -8.70 21.26 -5.52
C ALA A 24 -7.52 21.60 -6.45
N ALA A 25 -6.47 20.78 -6.48
CA ALA A 25 -5.32 20.93 -7.37
C ALA A 25 -5.67 20.84 -8.87
N LEU A 26 -6.81 20.24 -9.24
CA LEU A 26 -7.29 20.25 -10.62
C LEU A 26 -7.77 21.64 -11.06
N PHE A 27 -8.33 22.42 -10.13
CA PHE A 27 -8.99 23.71 -10.42
C PHE A 27 -8.12 24.90 -10.04
N ILE A 28 -7.48 24.83 -8.88
CA ILE A 28 -6.63 25.88 -8.31
C ILE A 28 -5.20 25.49 -8.69
N GLY A 29 -4.57 26.29 -9.54
CA GLY A 29 -3.24 25.97 -10.10
C GLY A 29 -2.22 25.54 -9.05
N VAL A 30 -1.32 24.65 -9.48
CA VAL A 30 -0.31 24.01 -8.63
C VAL A 30 0.70 25.02 -8.08
N ASP A 31 0.82 26.18 -8.72
CA ASP A 31 1.69 27.30 -8.31
C ASP A 31 1.40 27.82 -6.89
N ASN A 32 0.26 27.46 -6.30
CA ASN A 32 0.04 27.63 -4.88
C ASN A 32 0.82 26.58 -4.09
N ASP A 33 2.09 26.90 -3.82
CA ASP A 33 3.00 26.24 -2.89
C ASP A 33 2.33 25.64 -1.65
N VAL A 34 1.37 26.36 -1.07
CA VAL A 34 0.64 25.95 0.13
C VAL A 34 -0.20 24.69 -0.12
N ILE A 35 -0.86 24.58 -1.27
CA ILE A 35 -1.73 23.44 -1.62
C ILE A 35 -0.87 22.18 -1.78
N GLY A 36 0.24 22.27 -2.50
CA GLY A 36 1.18 21.17 -2.66
C GLY A 36 1.72 20.65 -1.32
N ARG A 37 2.07 21.55 -0.41
CA ARG A 37 2.55 21.20 0.94
C ARG A 37 1.46 20.54 1.79
N LEU A 38 0.22 21.03 1.70
CA LEU A 38 -0.92 20.46 2.42
C LEU A 38 -1.22 19.04 1.94
N ILE A 39 -1.21 18.84 0.61
CA ILE A 39 -1.33 17.53 -0.03
C ILE A 39 -0.22 16.60 0.45
N GLY A 40 1.04 17.03 0.32
CA GLY A 40 2.20 16.22 0.71
C GLY A 40 2.14 15.80 2.17
N THR A 41 1.80 16.75 3.06
CA THR A 41 1.64 16.48 4.50
C THR A 41 0.52 15.48 4.77
N SER A 42 -0.63 15.63 4.10
CA SER A 42 -1.79 14.74 4.30
C SER A 42 -1.53 13.31 3.81
N LEU A 43 -0.91 13.14 2.64
CA LEU A 43 -0.51 11.83 2.11
C LEU A 43 0.56 11.17 2.98
N LEU A 44 1.58 11.93 3.41
CA LEU A 44 2.61 11.46 4.31
C LEU A 44 2.01 10.99 5.63
N THR A 45 1.08 11.76 6.19
CA THR A 45 0.36 11.41 7.43
C THR A 45 -0.45 10.13 7.25
N ALA A 46 -1.18 10.00 6.14
CA ALA A 46 -1.95 8.80 5.84
C ALA A 46 -1.06 7.57 5.70
N ALA A 47 0.04 7.67 4.94
CA ALA A 47 1.00 6.60 4.76
C ALA A 47 1.59 6.18 6.11
N ALA A 48 2.16 7.12 6.87
CA ALA A 48 2.76 6.87 8.18
C ALA A 48 1.77 6.21 9.15
N THR A 49 0.53 6.69 9.19
CA THR A 49 -0.52 6.12 10.04
C THR A 49 -0.87 4.68 9.62
N GLY A 50 -0.90 4.39 8.32
CA GLY A 50 -1.02 3.04 7.78
C GLY A 50 0.12 2.12 8.24
N LEU A 51 1.36 2.61 8.25
CA LEU A 51 2.53 1.82 8.67
C LEU A 51 2.50 1.55 10.18
N LEU A 52 2.07 2.54 10.96
CA LEU A 52 1.89 2.39 12.40
C LEU A 52 0.81 1.36 12.73
N LEU A 53 -0.28 1.28 11.95
CA LEU A 53 -1.29 0.21 12.10
C LEU A 53 -0.69 -1.17 11.84
N LEU A 54 0.13 -1.31 10.79
CA LEU A 54 0.85 -2.56 10.52
C LEU A 54 1.81 -2.92 11.65
N SER A 55 2.58 -1.94 12.15
CA SER A 55 3.46 -2.14 13.28
C SER A 55 2.69 -2.60 14.52
N ILE A 56 1.60 -1.93 14.89
CA ILE A 56 0.73 -2.33 16.01
C ILE A 56 0.29 -3.79 15.86
N ARG A 57 -0.05 -4.24 14.64
CA ARG A 57 -0.42 -5.64 14.39
C ARG A 57 0.72 -6.62 14.68
N TYR A 58 1.95 -6.27 14.31
CA TYR A 58 3.13 -7.08 14.57
C TYR A 58 3.59 -7.03 16.03
N SER A 59 3.24 -5.97 16.76
CA SER A 59 3.54 -5.86 18.20
C SER A 59 2.79 -6.90 19.05
N ASP A 60 1.62 -7.34 18.58
CA ASP A 60 0.78 -8.33 19.28
C ASP A 60 1.42 -9.75 19.32
N ARG A 61 2.49 -10.03 18.56
CA ARG A 61 3.19 -11.34 18.56
C ARG A 61 4.62 -11.19 19.06
N ASP A 62 5.01 -11.99 20.06
CA ASP A 62 6.35 -11.90 20.68
C ASP A 62 7.50 -12.05 19.68
N SER A 63 7.36 -12.94 18.69
CA SER A 63 8.38 -13.18 17.66
C SER A 63 8.56 -12.02 16.67
N THR A 64 7.57 -11.12 16.55
CA THR A 64 7.61 -9.98 15.62
C THR A 64 7.68 -8.62 16.31
N LYS A 65 7.69 -8.57 17.65
CA LYS A 65 7.89 -7.35 18.43
C LYS A 65 9.09 -6.50 17.97
N PRO A 66 10.32 -7.03 17.79
CA PRO A 66 11.45 -6.19 17.38
C PRO A 66 11.26 -5.58 15.99
N VAL A 67 10.63 -6.34 15.06
CA VAL A 67 10.32 -5.85 13.71
C VAL A 67 9.29 -4.73 13.79
N SER A 68 8.23 -4.90 14.60
CA SER A 68 7.26 -3.85 14.86
C SER A 68 7.92 -2.57 15.37
N THR A 69 8.74 -2.67 16.41
CA THR A 69 9.42 -1.50 17.00
C THR A 69 10.30 -0.80 15.97
N CYS A 70 11.03 -1.56 15.15
CA CYS A 70 11.85 -1.02 14.06
C CYS A 70 11.00 -0.25 13.03
N ILE A 71 9.89 -0.85 12.57
CA ILE A 71 8.98 -0.20 11.61
C ILE A 71 8.39 1.08 12.21
N SER A 72 7.97 1.07 13.48
CA SER A 72 7.46 2.25 14.17
C SER A 72 8.50 3.37 14.22
N ILE A 73 9.72 3.08 14.68
CA ILE A 73 10.81 4.07 14.78
C ILE A 73 11.15 4.63 13.41
N LEU A 74 11.32 3.76 12.41
CA LEU A 74 11.61 4.18 11.04
C LEU A 74 10.49 5.08 10.49
N THR A 75 9.23 4.71 10.73
CA THR A 75 8.08 5.51 10.30
C THR A 75 8.09 6.90 10.92
N TYR A 76 8.39 7.01 12.22
CA TYR A 76 8.48 8.30 12.90
C TYR A 76 9.63 9.17 12.37
N LEU A 77 10.81 8.57 12.15
CA LEU A 77 11.95 9.29 11.59
C LEU A 77 11.64 9.80 10.18
N VAL A 78 11.13 8.92 9.31
CA VAL A 78 10.74 9.29 7.94
C VAL A 78 9.66 10.37 7.96
N TYR A 79 8.62 10.21 8.76
CA TYR A 79 7.56 11.22 8.89
C TYR A 79 8.13 12.57 9.34
N PHE A 80 8.98 12.59 10.37
CA PHE A 80 9.57 13.81 10.90
C PHE A 80 10.45 14.51 9.87
N PHE A 81 11.33 13.78 9.19
CA PHE A 81 12.22 14.35 8.17
C PHE A 81 11.44 14.92 6.98
N PHE A 82 10.39 14.25 6.53
CA PHE A 82 9.57 14.75 5.42
C PHE A 82 8.71 15.92 5.81
N PHE A 83 8.06 15.84 6.97
CA PHE A 83 7.28 16.96 7.47
C PHE A 83 8.18 18.20 7.58
N THR A 84 9.38 18.03 8.15
CA THR A 84 10.38 19.09 8.20
C THR A 84 10.78 19.54 6.80
N ALA A 85 11.02 18.65 5.84
CA ALA A 85 11.38 19.01 4.47
C ALA A 85 10.28 19.84 3.76
N ILE A 86 9.01 19.39 3.84
CA ILE A 86 7.85 20.06 3.24
C ILE A 86 7.69 21.49 3.77
N TRP A 87 7.98 21.71 5.05
CA TRP A 87 7.77 23.01 5.71
C TRP A 87 9.03 23.87 5.81
N CYS A 88 10.24 23.30 5.91
CA CYS A 88 11.51 24.03 5.86
C CYS A 88 11.73 24.73 4.52
N TYR A 89 11.15 24.19 3.45
CA TYR A 89 11.09 24.85 2.15
C TYR A 89 10.52 26.28 2.25
N LEU A 90 9.59 26.55 3.19
CA LEU A 90 9.06 27.91 3.42
C LEU A 90 10.14 28.91 3.85
N PHE A 91 11.21 28.42 4.48
CA PHE A 91 12.19 29.25 5.18
C PHE A 91 13.53 29.37 4.45
N ARG A 92 13.88 28.45 3.54
CA ARG A 92 15.23 28.38 2.94
C ARG A 92 15.32 28.53 1.42
N GLY A 93 14.25 28.33 0.66
CA GLY A 93 14.23 28.55 -0.79
C GLY A 93 15.06 27.58 -1.67
N ASP A 94 15.75 26.58 -1.10
CA ASP A 94 16.41 25.52 -1.88
C ASP A 94 15.44 24.35 -2.11
N GLU A 95 14.86 24.28 -3.31
CA GLU A 95 13.67 23.46 -3.63
C GLU A 95 14.00 22.00 -3.97
N ASP A 96 15.07 21.77 -4.74
CA ASP A 96 15.23 20.52 -5.49
C ASP A 96 15.75 19.35 -4.64
N VAL A 97 16.74 19.61 -3.77
CA VAL A 97 17.45 18.55 -3.04
C VAL A 97 16.53 17.88 -2.01
N PHE A 98 15.72 18.67 -1.30
CA PHE A 98 14.83 18.14 -0.26
C PHE A 98 13.60 17.44 -0.84
N ALA A 99 13.01 17.98 -1.91
CA ALA A 99 11.85 17.36 -2.55
C ALA A 99 12.21 15.99 -3.15
N LEU A 100 13.35 15.89 -3.82
CA LEU A 100 13.88 14.64 -4.36
C LEU A 100 14.21 13.64 -3.24
N SER A 101 14.71 14.12 -2.11
CA SER A 101 14.93 13.32 -0.89
C SER A 101 13.68 12.74 -0.30
N GLY A 102 12.62 13.53 -0.26
CA GLY A 102 11.30 13.00 0.07
C GLY A 102 10.89 11.90 -0.92
N LEU A 103 10.95 12.17 -2.22
CA LEU A 103 10.45 11.22 -3.21
C LEU A 103 11.17 9.86 -3.15
N MET A 104 12.50 9.83 -2.95
CA MET A 104 13.26 8.58 -2.86
C MET A 104 13.05 7.80 -1.57
N VAL A 105 12.94 8.48 -0.44
CA VAL A 105 12.61 7.80 0.82
C VAL A 105 11.18 7.23 0.75
N LEU A 106 10.27 7.88 0.03
CA LEU A 106 8.92 7.36 -0.20
C LEU A 106 8.97 6.15 -1.14
N ALA A 107 9.72 6.23 -2.24
CA ALA A 107 9.91 5.13 -3.18
C ALA A 107 10.53 3.90 -2.52
N SER A 108 11.48 4.08 -1.59
CA SER A 108 12.10 2.99 -0.82
C SER A 108 11.26 2.47 0.34
N SER A 109 10.37 3.29 0.92
CA SER A 109 9.47 2.84 1.99
C SER A 109 8.53 1.72 1.54
N THR A 110 8.05 1.77 0.31
CA THR A 110 7.11 0.77 -0.26
C THR A 110 7.69 -0.65 -0.29
N PRO A 111 8.87 -0.91 -0.89
CA PRO A 111 9.50 -2.22 -0.85
C PRO A 111 9.97 -2.64 0.55
N LEU A 112 10.39 -1.71 1.41
CA LEU A 112 10.65 -2.01 2.83
C LEU A 112 9.39 -2.55 3.53
N LEU A 113 8.23 -1.98 3.23
CA LEU A 113 6.95 -2.43 3.77
C LEU A 113 6.52 -3.77 3.20
N ILE A 114 6.60 -3.94 1.88
CA ILE A 114 6.31 -5.21 1.22
C ILE A 114 7.20 -6.31 1.80
N GLY A 115 8.51 -6.05 1.90
CA GLY A 115 9.48 -6.99 2.46
C GLY A 115 9.15 -7.36 3.91
N SER A 116 8.77 -6.36 4.72
CA SER A 116 8.32 -6.57 6.10
C SER A 116 7.05 -7.42 6.18
N CYS A 117 6.07 -7.18 5.29
CA CYS A 117 4.86 -7.99 5.18
C CYS A 117 5.18 -9.45 4.84
N LEU A 118 6.12 -9.67 3.91
CA LEU A 118 6.56 -11.00 3.49
C LEU A 118 7.30 -11.79 4.56
N MET A 119 7.99 -11.10 5.46
CA MET A 119 8.62 -11.76 6.61
C MET A 119 7.60 -12.45 7.53
N GLY A 120 6.32 -12.06 7.45
CA GLY A 120 5.22 -12.71 8.17
C GLY A 120 4.71 -14.01 7.53
N ILE A 121 5.11 -14.33 6.30
CA ILE A 121 4.69 -15.52 5.56
C ILE A 121 5.86 -16.51 5.53
N GLU A 122 5.70 -17.71 6.10
CA GLU A 122 6.79 -18.69 6.24
C GLU A 122 7.49 -18.99 4.92
N ARG A 123 6.73 -19.20 3.83
CA ARG A 123 7.26 -19.52 2.50
C ARG A 123 8.06 -18.36 1.87
N SER A 124 7.75 -17.11 2.22
CA SER A 124 8.33 -15.92 1.59
C SER A 124 9.26 -15.14 2.53
N LYS A 125 9.54 -15.69 3.71
CA LYS A 125 10.30 -15.02 4.77
C LYS A 125 11.71 -14.63 4.33
N PHE A 126 12.37 -15.49 3.54
CA PHE A 126 13.71 -15.24 3.00
C PHE A 126 13.71 -14.08 2.00
N ALA A 127 12.77 -14.10 1.04
CA ALA A 127 12.61 -13.03 0.05
C ALA A 127 12.31 -11.68 0.72
N GLY A 128 11.42 -11.68 1.73
CA GLY A 128 11.12 -10.48 2.50
C GLY A 128 12.34 -9.88 3.19
N ARG A 129 13.19 -10.73 3.80
CA ARG A 129 14.45 -10.28 4.43
C ARG A 129 15.43 -9.67 3.43
N ILE A 130 15.65 -10.33 2.29
CA ILE A 130 16.53 -9.81 1.24
C ILE A 130 16.02 -8.46 0.77
N LEU A 131 14.71 -8.34 0.50
CA LEU A 131 14.11 -7.10 0.04
C LEU A 131 14.34 -5.98 1.06
N VAL A 132 14.08 -6.22 2.35
CA VAL A 132 14.31 -5.21 3.40
C VAL A 132 15.78 -4.80 3.49
N ILE A 133 16.72 -5.76 3.49
CA ILE A 133 18.15 -5.48 3.64
C ILE A 133 18.67 -4.66 2.45
N VAL A 134 18.36 -5.09 1.22
CA VAL A 134 18.79 -4.40 -0.01
C VAL A 134 18.26 -2.98 -0.01
N TRP A 135 16.99 -2.79 0.35
CA TRP A 135 16.37 -1.48 0.32
C TRP A 135 16.78 -0.54 1.45
N CYS A 136 17.05 -1.07 2.64
CA CYS A 136 17.67 -0.29 3.71
C CYS A 136 19.04 0.22 3.26
N PHE A 137 19.87 -0.66 2.67
CA PHE A 137 21.19 -0.28 2.18
C PHE A 137 21.12 0.77 1.08
N LEU A 138 20.26 0.58 0.07
CA LEU A 138 20.06 1.53 -1.01
C LEU A 138 19.59 2.90 -0.49
N THR A 139 18.67 2.93 0.48
CA THR A 139 18.17 4.19 1.06
C THR A 139 19.27 4.93 1.80
N ILE A 140 20.06 4.23 2.62
CA ILE A 140 21.17 4.84 3.36
C ILE A 140 22.24 5.34 2.39
N TRP A 141 22.64 4.52 1.43
CA TRP A 141 23.61 4.88 0.40
C TRP A 141 23.17 6.14 -0.34
N TRP A 142 21.89 6.20 -0.71
CA TRP A 142 21.31 7.32 -1.41
C TRP A 142 21.31 8.59 -0.58
N ILE A 143 20.88 8.53 0.69
CA ILE A 143 20.97 9.68 1.61
C ILE A 143 22.42 10.20 1.69
N ILE A 144 23.40 9.31 1.81
CA ILE A 144 24.81 9.71 1.83
C ILE A 144 25.22 10.39 0.52
N ASP A 145 24.80 9.87 -0.64
CA ASP A 145 25.12 10.47 -1.96
C ASP A 145 24.54 11.89 -2.09
N VAL A 146 23.28 12.08 -1.69
CA VAL A 146 22.58 13.40 -1.75
C VAL A 146 23.31 14.44 -0.94
N PHE A 147 23.60 14.12 0.31
CA PHE A 147 24.15 15.08 1.25
C PHE A 147 25.66 15.28 1.08
N SER A 148 26.37 14.33 0.46
CA SER A 148 27.80 14.47 0.21
C SER A 148 28.14 15.26 -1.05
N ASN A 149 27.33 15.17 -2.11
CA ASN A 149 27.61 15.84 -3.39
C ASN A 149 26.34 16.35 -4.10
N PRO A 150 25.68 17.41 -3.57
CA PRO A 150 24.44 17.93 -4.15
C PRO A 150 24.57 18.35 -5.63
N HIS A 151 25.75 18.80 -6.07
CA HIS A 151 26.00 19.22 -7.45
C HIS A 151 26.21 18.07 -8.45
N ARG A 152 26.53 16.85 -7.99
CA ARG A 152 26.69 15.67 -8.85
C ARG A 152 25.45 14.79 -8.86
N PHE A 153 24.34 15.31 -8.34
CA PHE A 153 23.18 14.52 -8.00
C PHE A 153 22.23 14.27 -9.19
N ALA A 154 22.19 15.19 -10.16
CA ALA A 154 21.31 15.07 -11.32
C ALA A 154 21.56 13.80 -12.16
N PRO A 155 22.82 13.36 -12.41
CA PRO A 155 23.08 12.07 -13.07
C PRO A 155 22.75 10.86 -12.20
N SER A 156 23.15 10.81 -10.92
CA SER A 156 22.99 9.60 -10.08
C SER A 156 21.52 9.32 -9.71
N ALA A 157 20.70 10.36 -9.59
CA ALA A 157 19.25 10.24 -9.41
C ALA A 157 18.58 9.53 -10.61
N ASN A 158 19.06 9.72 -11.83
CA ASN A 158 18.46 9.11 -13.03
C ASN A 158 18.57 7.57 -13.05
N TYR A 159 19.57 6.98 -12.40
CA TYR A 159 19.75 5.51 -12.35
C TYR A 159 19.06 4.89 -11.13
N THR A 160 19.04 5.59 -10.00
CA THR A 160 18.55 5.03 -8.74
C THR A 160 17.03 5.09 -8.61
N THR A 161 16.39 6.12 -9.17
CA THR A 161 14.92 6.29 -9.16
C THR A 161 14.17 5.18 -9.89
N PRO A 162 14.56 4.77 -11.11
CA PRO A 162 13.89 3.70 -11.83
C PRO A 162 14.07 2.35 -11.13
N ILE A 163 15.29 2.02 -10.70
CA ILE A 163 15.56 0.79 -9.93
C ILE A 163 14.68 0.75 -8.70
N ALA A 164 14.50 1.90 -8.05
CA ALA A 164 13.68 1.98 -6.87
C ALA A 164 12.19 1.70 -7.18
N ILE A 165 11.62 2.45 -8.12
CA ILE A 165 10.21 2.34 -8.48
C ILE A 165 9.91 0.96 -9.07
N PHE A 166 10.69 0.50 -10.05
CA PHE A 166 10.48 -0.78 -10.72
C PHE A 166 10.84 -1.97 -9.84
N GLY A 167 11.87 -1.88 -9.00
CA GLY A 167 12.22 -2.96 -8.07
C GLY A 167 11.11 -3.24 -7.05
N SER A 168 10.42 -2.19 -6.59
CA SER A 168 9.28 -2.33 -5.69
C SER A 168 8.07 -2.98 -6.37
N MET A 169 7.76 -2.56 -7.60
CA MET A 169 6.67 -3.14 -8.40
C MET A 169 6.97 -4.59 -8.80
N PHE A 170 8.21 -4.90 -9.14
CA PHE A 170 8.65 -6.26 -9.42
C PHE A 170 8.53 -7.18 -8.20
N ALA A 171 8.92 -6.68 -7.02
CA ALA A 171 8.77 -7.41 -5.78
C ALA A 171 7.29 -7.72 -5.52
N VAL A 172 6.37 -6.77 -5.75
CA VAL A 172 4.91 -7.02 -5.68
C VAL A 172 4.46 -8.07 -6.70
N MET A 173 4.94 -8.00 -7.94
CA MET A 173 4.60 -8.98 -8.99
C MET A 173 5.03 -10.39 -8.65
N CYS A 174 6.18 -10.55 -8.02
CA CYS A 174 6.65 -11.87 -7.57
C CYS A 174 5.80 -12.48 -6.44
N LEU A 175 4.89 -11.72 -5.80
CA LEU A 175 4.00 -12.22 -4.75
C LEU A 175 2.70 -12.83 -5.26
N LEU A 176 2.50 -12.80 -6.56
CA LEU A 176 1.37 -13.41 -7.20
C LEU A 176 1.40 -14.94 -7.04
N ASN A 177 0.24 -15.50 -6.72
CA ASN A 177 0.05 -16.95 -6.78
C ASN A 177 -0.29 -17.43 -8.21
N ASN A 178 -0.59 -16.50 -9.13
CA ASN A 178 -0.97 -16.79 -10.51
C ASN A 178 0.21 -16.62 -11.47
N LYS A 179 0.76 -17.75 -11.95
CA LYS A 179 1.93 -17.79 -12.84
C LYS A 179 1.76 -17.00 -14.14
N SER A 180 0.55 -16.93 -14.70
CA SER A 180 0.31 -16.21 -15.96
C SER A 180 0.51 -14.70 -15.78
N LEU A 181 -0.10 -14.13 -14.73
CA LEU A 181 0.04 -12.71 -14.40
C LEU A 181 1.48 -12.33 -14.04
N ILE A 182 2.23 -13.23 -13.41
CA ILE A 182 3.67 -13.03 -13.15
C ILE A 182 4.42 -12.84 -14.47
N VAL A 183 4.24 -13.74 -15.44
CA VAL A 183 4.95 -13.66 -16.73
C VAL A 183 4.56 -12.40 -17.50
N PHE A 184 3.26 -12.08 -17.55
CA PHE A 184 2.76 -10.88 -18.21
C PHE A 184 3.20 -9.57 -17.53
N GLY A 185 3.43 -9.56 -16.21
CA GLY A 185 3.91 -8.38 -15.48
C GLY A 185 5.44 -8.22 -15.50
N ILE A 186 6.19 -9.32 -15.40
CA ILE A 186 7.66 -9.31 -15.38
C ILE A 186 8.22 -8.88 -16.74
N THR A 187 7.63 -9.35 -17.84
CA THR A 187 8.10 -9.04 -19.20
C THR A 187 8.19 -7.53 -19.48
N PRO A 188 7.11 -6.73 -19.34
CA PRO A 188 7.16 -5.28 -19.56
C PRO A 188 8.07 -4.58 -18.54
N LEU A 189 8.20 -5.10 -17.32
CA LEU A 189 9.09 -4.53 -16.32
C LEU A 189 10.58 -4.71 -16.67
N LEU A 190 10.96 -5.89 -17.18
CA LEU A 190 12.31 -6.14 -17.68
C LEU A 190 12.61 -5.25 -18.89
N ILE A 191 11.65 -5.06 -19.80
CA ILE A 191 11.81 -4.17 -20.95
C ILE A 191 11.98 -2.72 -20.47
N ALA A 192 11.17 -2.27 -19.51
CA ALA A 192 11.28 -0.93 -18.93
C ALA A 192 12.65 -0.71 -18.28
N PHE A 193 13.12 -1.69 -17.51
CA PHE A 193 14.43 -1.66 -16.86
C PHE A 193 15.57 -1.53 -17.88
N VAL A 194 15.62 -2.44 -18.86
CA VAL A 194 16.65 -2.43 -19.92
C VAL A 194 16.60 -1.14 -20.73
N SER A 195 15.40 -0.64 -21.04
CA SER A 195 15.23 0.61 -21.79
C SER A 195 15.73 1.81 -20.99
N THR A 196 15.49 1.83 -19.68
CA THR A 196 15.92 2.93 -18.80
C THR A 196 17.43 2.94 -18.63
N GLU A 197 18.05 1.78 -18.42
CA GLU A 197 19.51 1.64 -18.38
C GLU A 197 20.17 2.04 -19.70
N ALA A 198 19.57 1.65 -20.84
CA ALA A 198 20.07 2.07 -22.15
C ALA A 198 20.04 3.59 -22.30
N ILE A 199 18.90 4.24 -21.99
CA ILE A 199 18.76 5.71 -22.01
C ILE A 199 19.85 6.36 -21.17
N ALA A 200 20.06 5.84 -19.96
CA ALA A 200 20.97 6.42 -19.01
C ALA A 200 22.44 6.23 -19.44
N HIS A 201 22.79 5.11 -20.10
CA HIS A 201 24.13 4.92 -20.68
C HIS A 201 24.38 5.82 -21.91
N PHE A 202 23.37 6.03 -22.77
CA PHE A 202 23.48 6.94 -23.91
C PHE A 202 23.65 8.40 -23.48
N TYR A 203 22.98 8.80 -22.39
CA TYR A 203 23.08 10.14 -21.82
C TYR A 203 24.50 10.48 -21.36
N ILE A 204 25.23 9.54 -20.74
CA ILE A 204 26.65 9.71 -20.36
C ILE A 204 27.54 9.87 -21.61
N GLY A 205 27.19 9.22 -22.71
CA GLY A 205 27.95 9.24 -23.96
C GLY A 205 27.77 10.52 -24.80
N ASN A 206 27.08 11.55 -24.30
CA ASN A 206 26.68 12.76 -25.04
C ASN A 206 25.88 12.48 -26.34
N GLN A 207 25.32 11.28 -26.48
CA GLN A 207 24.41 10.96 -27.59
C GLN A 207 22.99 11.10 -27.08
N LEU A 208 22.21 12.00 -27.70
CA LEU A 208 20.80 12.11 -27.39
C LEU A 208 20.13 10.75 -27.68
N PRO A 209 19.51 10.12 -26.67
CA PRO A 209 18.78 8.88 -26.89
C PRO A 209 17.67 9.15 -27.91
N SER A 210 17.48 8.24 -28.87
CA SER A 210 16.42 8.42 -29.85
C SER A 210 15.06 8.47 -29.14
N HIS A 211 14.17 9.36 -29.57
CA HIS A 211 12.82 9.53 -29.01
C HIS A 211 12.03 8.21 -28.86
N LEU A 212 12.38 7.20 -29.65
CA LEU A 212 11.81 5.86 -29.59
C LEU A 212 12.09 5.16 -28.24
N HIS A 213 13.31 5.27 -27.70
CA HIS A 213 13.68 4.60 -26.43
C HIS A 213 12.89 5.16 -25.26
N TRP A 214 12.71 6.48 -25.19
CA TRP A 214 11.88 7.14 -24.17
C TRP A 214 10.42 6.69 -24.25
N LYS A 215 9.85 6.64 -25.46
CA LYS A 215 8.47 6.16 -25.66
C LYS A 215 8.32 4.71 -25.21
N ILE A 216 9.27 3.84 -25.57
CA ILE A 216 9.25 2.42 -25.16
C ILE A 216 9.36 2.30 -23.64
N ALA A 217 10.32 3.00 -23.02
CA ALA A 217 10.53 2.96 -21.58
C ALA A 217 9.27 3.42 -20.83
N LEU A 218 8.71 4.58 -21.18
CA LEU A 218 7.51 5.12 -20.52
C LEU A 218 6.29 4.23 -20.71
N PHE A 219 6.07 3.72 -21.93
CA PHE A 219 4.93 2.86 -22.23
C PHE A 219 5.01 1.52 -21.50
N THR A 220 6.18 0.87 -21.51
CA THR A 220 6.38 -0.42 -20.83
C THR A 220 6.34 -0.27 -19.31
N SER A 221 6.86 0.85 -18.79
CA SER A 221 6.73 1.23 -17.38
C SER A 221 5.28 1.42 -16.97
N TRP A 222 4.50 2.14 -17.79
CA TRP A 222 3.07 2.35 -17.56
C TRP A 222 2.29 1.03 -17.54
N ILE A 223 2.57 0.13 -18.50
CA ILE A 223 1.96 -1.19 -18.54
C ILE A 223 2.34 -2.00 -17.30
N ALA A 224 3.63 -2.08 -16.98
CA ALA A 224 4.11 -2.82 -15.81
C ALA A 224 3.47 -2.28 -14.53
N ALA A 225 3.43 -0.96 -14.35
CA ALA A 225 2.79 -0.29 -13.24
C ALA A 225 1.29 -0.61 -13.14
N SER A 226 0.58 -0.47 -14.26
CA SER A 226 -0.87 -0.69 -14.34
C SER A 226 -1.26 -2.15 -14.16
N LEU A 227 -0.45 -3.09 -14.63
CA LEU A 227 -0.63 -4.52 -14.35
C LEU A 227 -0.27 -4.85 -12.91
N SER A 228 0.65 -4.10 -12.30
CA SER A 228 1.13 -4.44 -10.97
C SER A 228 0.16 -4.12 -9.84
N LEU A 229 -0.62 -3.05 -10.01
CA LEU A 229 -1.49 -2.51 -8.97
C LEU A 229 -2.77 -3.30 -8.71
N PRO A 230 -3.47 -3.82 -9.74
CA PRO A 230 -4.58 -4.73 -9.53
C PRO A 230 -4.16 -5.93 -8.67
N ASN A 231 -2.91 -6.38 -8.76
CA ASN A 231 -2.45 -7.49 -7.95
C ASN A 231 -2.29 -7.14 -6.46
N VAL A 232 -1.85 -5.91 -6.15
CA VAL A 232 -1.90 -5.39 -4.76
C VAL A 232 -3.34 -5.36 -4.26
N LEU A 233 -4.26 -4.88 -5.11
CA LEU A 233 -5.67 -4.74 -4.76
C LEU A 233 -6.37 -6.11 -4.64
N PHE A 234 -6.02 -7.08 -5.49
CA PHE A 234 -6.61 -8.42 -5.58
C PHE A 234 -5.96 -9.45 -4.67
N PHE A 235 -4.82 -9.17 -4.03
CA PHE A 235 -4.26 -10.01 -2.96
C PHE A 235 -5.21 -10.11 -1.75
N ARG A 236 -6.30 -9.33 -1.74
CA ARG A 236 -7.32 -9.33 -0.71
C ARG A 236 -8.23 -10.54 -0.80
N LEU A 237 -8.54 -11.11 0.37
CA LEU A 237 -9.52 -12.19 0.50
C LEU A 237 -10.84 -11.76 -0.14
N LYS A 238 -11.42 -12.66 -0.95
CA LYS A 238 -12.67 -12.42 -1.71
C LYS A 238 -13.81 -11.89 -0.82
N LYS A 239 -13.85 -12.30 0.45
CA LYS A 239 -14.82 -11.85 1.48
C LYS A 239 -14.78 -10.33 1.76
N TYR A 240 -13.64 -9.67 1.54
CA TYR A 240 -13.45 -8.24 1.82
C TYR A 240 -13.33 -7.37 0.56
N GLN A 241 -13.55 -7.94 -0.62
CA GLN A 241 -13.45 -7.22 -1.89
C GLN A 241 -14.67 -6.33 -2.12
N THR A 242 -14.44 -5.03 -2.17
CA THR A 242 -15.44 -4.05 -2.62
C THR A 242 -15.16 -3.72 -4.09
N LYS A 243 -15.80 -4.44 -5.02
CA LYS A 243 -15.52 -4.35 -6.46
C LYS A 243 -15.54 -2.93 -7.00
N VAL A 244 -16.49 -2.10 -6.54
CA VAL A 244 -16.62 -0.70 -7.00
C VAL A 244 -15.42 0.14 -6.58
N LEU A 245 -15.03 0.10 -5.31
CA LEU A 245 -13.89 0.89 -4.81
C LEU A 245 -12.58 0.46 -5.49
N GLU A 246 -12.39 -0.84 -5.70
CA GLU A 246 -11.23 -1.39 -6.39
C GLU A 246 -11.18 -0.95 -7.86
N PHE A 247 -12.31 -1.01 -8.55
CA PHE A 247 -12.44 -0.58 -9.93
C PHE A 247 -12.16 0.92 -10.07
N VAL A 248 -12.76 1.76 -9.22
CA VAL A 248 -12.52 3.21 -9.19
C VAL A 248 -11.06 3.53 -8.91
N THR A 249 -10.45 2.89 -7.90
CA THR A 249 -9.04 3.09 -7.57
C THR A 249 -8.13 2.69 -8.73
N THR A 250 -8.42 1.57 -9.38
CA THR A 250 -7.67 1.10 -10.56
C THR A 250 -7.79 2.08 -11.72
N GLY A 251 -8.99 2.60 -11.98
CA GLY A 251 -9.20 3.62 -13.01
C GLY A 251 -8.39 4.89 -12.74
N LEU A 252 -8.41 5.40 -11.51
CA LEU A 252 -7.64 6.59 -11.10
C LEU A 252 -6.14 6.39 -11.30
N ILE A 253 -5.62 5.21 -10.94
CA ILE A 253 -4.21 4.84 -11.13
C ILE A 253 -3.83 4.86 -12.62
N VAL A 254 -4.62 4.21 -13.47
CA VAL A 254 -4.32 4.11 -14.91
C VAL A 254 -4.29 5.49 -15.54
N ILE A 255 -5.25 6.34 -15.17
CA ILE A 255 -5.33 7.74 -15.62
C ILE A 255 -4.12 8.54 -15.11
N ALA A 256 -3.78 8.43 -13.82
CA ALA A 256 -2.65 9.13 -13.22
C ALA A 256 -1.33 8.81 -13.93
N PHE A 257 -1.02 7.52 -14.12
CA PHE A 257 0.19 7.14 -14.82
C PHE A 257 0.19 7.53 -16.29
N GLY A 258 -0.97 7.52 -16.96
CA GLY A 258 -1.10 8.02 -18.32
C GLY A 258 -0.68 9.48 -18.43
N PHE A 259 -1.19 10.34 -17.55
CA PHE A 259 -0.82 11.76 -17.50
C PHE A 259 0.65 11.97 -17.10
N ILE A 260 1.16 11.24 -16.11
CA ILE A 260 2.57 11.31 -15.73
C ILE A 260 3.47 10.93 -16.91
N ALA A 261 3.14 9.86 -17.64
CA ALA A 261 3.90 9.45 -18.82
C ALA A 261 3.89 10.53 -19.92
N ILE A 262 2.75 11.21 -20.13
CA ILE A 262 2.66 12.36 -21.05
C ILE A 262 3.57 13.50 -20.59
N VAL A 263 3.49 13.90 -19.31
CA VAL A 263 4.30 15.00 -18.75
C VAL A 263 5.80 14.69 -18.86
N VAL A 264 6.21 13.47 -18.50
CA VAL A 264 7.62 13.05 -18.61
C VAL A 264 8.06 13.02 -20.07
N TYR A 265 7.21 12.54 -20.99
CA TYR A 265 7.51 12.56 -22.41
C TYR A 265 7.73 13.98 -22.93
N LEU A 266 6.80 14.91 -22.67
CA LEU A 266 6.90 16.31 -23.10
C LEU A 266 8.12 17.02 -22.50
N SER A 267 8.38 16.79 -21.21
CA SER A 267 9.58 17.28 -20.53
C SER A 267 10.85 16.77 -21.22
N SER A 268 10.91 15.48 -21.57
CA SER A 268 12.08 14.88 -22.23
C SER A 268 12.31 15.37 -23.66
N THR A 269 11.26 15.84 -24.34
CA THR A 269 11.34 16.39 -25.70
C THR A 269 11.52 17.90 -25.74
N ASN A 270 11.73 18.55 -24.59
CA ASN A 270 11.75 20.01 -24.46
C ASN A 270 10.51 20.68 -25.08
N GLN A 271 9.35 20.01 -25.02
CA GLN A 271 8.09 20.59 -25.43
C GLN A 271 7.45 21.29 -24.24
N ASP A 272 6.83 22.44 -24.49
CA ASP A 272 6.12 23.18 -23.46
C ASP A 272 5.01 22.30 -22.87
N ILE A 273 5.04 22.15 -21.54
CA ILE A 273 4.05 21.36 -20.81
C ILE A 273 2.89 22.29 -20.49
N GLU A 274 1.71 21.99 -21.02
CA GLU A 274 0.53 22.80 -20.74
C GLU A 274 0.12 22.62 -19.27
N GLU A 275 -0.25 23.73 -18.63
CA GLU A 275 -0.52 23.75 -17.19
C GLU A 275 -1.59 22.73 -16.76
N TRP A 276 -2.63 22.53 -17.58
CA TRP A 276 -3.67 21.54 -17.29
C TRP A 276 -3.11 20.11 -17.23
N GLN A 277 -2.13 19.76 -18.06
CA GLN A 277 -1.53 18.41 -18.07
C GLN A 277 -0.80 18.12 -16.75
N GLN A 278 -0.07 19.12 -16.23
CA GLN A 278 0.59 19.02 -14.92
C GLN A 278 -0.44 18.90 -13.81
N ARG A 279 -1.50 19.72 -13.84
CA ARG A 279 -2.60 19.68 -12.86
C ARG A 279 -3.29 18.31 -12.85
N PHE A 280 -3.59 17.73 -14.00
CA PHE A 280 -4.21 16.39 -14.07
C PHE A 280 -3.25 15.29 -13.60
N ALA A 281 -1.97 15.33 -13.99
CA ALA A 281 -0.97 14.38 -13.50
C ALA A 281 -0.87 14.41 -11.97
N ALA A 282 -0.77 15.61 -11.39
CA ALA A 282 -0.72 15.80 -9.95
C ALA A 282 -2.03 15.36 -9.26
N GLY A 283 -3.17 15.91 -9.69
CA GLY A 283 -4.48 15.65 -9.08
C GLY A 283 -4.87 14.17 -9.12
N PHE A 284 -4.75 13.52 -10.28
CA PHE A 284 -5.02 12.08 -10.39
C PHE A 284 -3.98 11.24 -9.66
N GLY A 285 -2.70 11.65 -9.65
CA GLY A 285 -1.67 10.99 -8.85
C GLY A 285 -2.03 10.94 -7.37
N ILE A 286 -2.45 12.08 -6.81
CA ILE A 286 -2.89 12.19 -5.41
C ILE A 286 -4.10 11.31 -5.14
N LEU A 287 -5.12 11.39 -6.00
CA LEU A 287 -6.34 10.59 -5.87
C LEU A 287 -6.04 9.08 -5.97
N ALA A 288 -5.15 8.67 -6.88
CA ALA A 288 -4.71 7.30 -7.02
C ALA A 288 -3.99 6.81 -5.75
N THR A 289 -3.04 7.59 -5.22
CA THR A 289 -2.36 7.24 -3.96
C THR A 289 -3.33 7.15 -2.79
N ALA A 290 -4.24 8.11 -2.66
CA ALA A 290 -5.27 8.09 -1.61
C ALA A 290 -6.21 6.88 -1.75
N GLY A 291 -6.59 6.51 -2.97
CA GLY A 291 -7.39 5.31 -3.24
C GLY A 291 -6.66 4.01 -2.88
N ILE A 292 -5.37 3.90 -3.22
CA ILE A 292 -4.53 2.73 -2.85
C ILE A 292 -4.43 2.62 -1.33
N LEU A 293 -4.12 3.72 -0.64
CA LEU A 293 -4.03 3.71 0.82
C LEU A 293 -5.40 3.41 1.45
N GLY A 294 -6.46 4.05 0.98
CA GLY A 294 -7.83 3.82 1.46
C GLY A 294 -8.28 2.37 1.31
N THR A 295 -7.95 1.73 0.20
CA THR A 295 -8.27 0.32 -0.06
C THR A 295 -7.47 -0.64 0.84
N LEU A 296 -6.17 -0.42 1.02
CA LEU A 296 -5.34 -1.21 1.95
C LEU A 296 -5.80 -1.07 3.41
N VAL A 297 -6.17 0.14 3.80
CA VAL A 297 -6.68 0.44 5.15
C VAL A 297 -8.05 -0.19 5.36
N TRP A 298 -8.94 -0.10 4.38
CA TRP A 298 -10.27 -0.72 4.45
C TRP A 298 -10.17 -2.21 4.78
N GLN A 299 -9.25 -2.93 4.14
CA GLN A 299 -9.01 -4.34 4.46
C GLN A 299 -8.58 -4.54 5.92
N SER A 300 -7.66 -3.70 6.39
CA SER A 300 -7.20 -3.77 7.78
C SER A 300 -8.38 -3.58 8.74
N ILE A 301 -9.26 -2.62 8.46
CA ILE A 301 -10.45 -2.36 9.26
C ILE A 301 -11.41 -3.54 9.26
N GLN A 302 -11.71 -4.11 8.10
CA GLN A 302 -12.63 -5.25 8.02
C GLN A 302 -12.14 -6.43 8.86
N VAL A 303 -10.82 -6.67 8.90
CA VAL A 303 -10.21 -7.69 9.78
C VAL A 303 -10.34 -7.33 11.27
N TYR A 304 -10.39 -6.04 11.63
CA TYR A 304 -10.52 -5.57 13.01
C TYR A 304 -11.96 -5.32 13.49
N MET A 305 -12.89 -5.11 12.56
CA MET A 305 -14.32 -4.90 12.82
C MET A 305 -15.06 -6.19 13.11
N ILE A 306 -14.37 -7.33 13.22
CA ILE A 306 -14.96 -8.54 13.81
C ILE A 306 -15.59 -8.13 15.14
N PRO A 307 -16.93 -8.24 15.25
CA PRO A 307 -17.67 -7.61 16.34
C PRO A 307 -17.11 -8.07 17.67
N LYS A 308 -16.93 -7.10 18.59
CA LYS A 308 -16.64 -7.41 19.98
C LYS A 308 -17.72 -8.37 20.46
N ALA A 309 -17.29 -9.43 21.12
CA ALA A 309 -18.16 -10.35 21.83
C ALA A 309 -19.30 -9.59 22.50
N SER A 310 -20.53 -9.86 22.10
CA SER A 310 -21.63 -9.51 22.99
C SER A 310 -21.37 -10.31 24.27
N LYS A 311 -21.37 -9.63 25.42
CA LYS A 311 -21.15 -10.27 26.72
C LYS A 311 -22.25 -11.31 27.06
N SER A 312 -23.23 -11.50 26.19
CA SER A 312 -24.44 -12.27 26.47
C SER A 312 -24.33 -13.76 26.12
N PHE A 313 -23.28 -14.21 25.43
CA PHE A 313 -23.10 -15.63 25.09
C PHE A 313 -21.76 -16.15 25.61
N ILE A 314 -21.82 -16.84 26.76
CA ILE A 314 -20.75 -17.67 27.29
C ILE A 314 -21.16 -19.12 26.99
N PHE A 315 -20.28 -19.87 26.34
CA PHE A 315 -20.50 -21.29 26.08
C PHE A 315 -19.42 -22.09 26.79
N GLU A 316 -19.83 -23.17 27.45
CA GLU A 316 -18.92 -24.05 28.18
C GLU A 316 -18.35 -25.08 27.21
N VAL A 317 -17.03 -25.09 27.05
CA VAL A 317 -16.32 -26.08 26.23
C VAL A 317 -15.15 -26.62 27.02
N SER A 318 -14.87 -27.91 26.86
CA SER A 318 -13.68 -28.55 27.41
C SER A 318 -12.45 -28.12 26.61
N CYS A 319 -11.43 -27.59 27.30
CA CYS A 319 -10.17 -27.21 26.65
C CYS A 319 -9.54 -28.43 25.95
N PRO A 320 -9.20 -28.36 24.65
CA PRO A 320 -8.68 -29.52 23.91
C PRO A 320 -7.29 -29.99 24.38
N ARG A 321 -6.59 -29.16 25.16
CA ARG A 321 -5.24 -29.48 25.68
C ARG A 321 -5.25 -30.09 27.09
N CYS A 322 -6.12 -29.59 27.98
CA CYS A 322 -6.13 -29.98 29.40
C CYS A 322 -7.47 -30.55 29.89
N SER A 323 -8.46 -30.64 29.00
CA SER A 323 -9.82 -31.17 29.24
C SER A 323 -10.63 -30.46 30.32
N HIS A 324 -10.14 -29.37 30.90
CA HIS A 324 -10.91 -28.58 31.86
C HIS A 324 -12.03 -27.81 31.16
N ALA A 325 -13.22 -27.83 31.76
CA ALA A 325 -14.35 -27.02 31.32
C ALA A 325 -14.03 -25.54 31.52
N ILE A 326 -14.19 -24.75 30.46
CA ILE A 326 -13.94 -23.32 30.47
C ILE A 326 -15.11 -22.59 29.80
N GLY A 327 -15.54 -21.49 30.42
CA GLY A 327 -16.48 -20.56 29.80
C GLY A 327 -15.76 -19.74 28.73
N LEU A 328 -16.15 -19.93 27.48
CA LEU A 328 -15.58 -19.23 26.34
C LEU A 328 -16.57 -18.15 25.88
N SER A 329 -16.05 -16.97 25.59
CA SER A 329 -16.80 -15.88 24.96
C SER A 329 -16.39 -15.75 23.49
N GLN A 330 -17.13 -15.01 22.67
CA GLN A 330 -16.68 -14.71 21.31
C GLN A 330 -15.32 -13.98 21.34
N GLY A 331 -14.46 -14.20 20.35
CA GLY A 331 -13.16 -13.57 20.23
C GLY A 331 -12.03 -14.35 20.91
N LYS A 332 -11.04 -13.62 21.45
CA LYS A 332 -9.81 -14.19 22.01
C LYS A 332 -10.01 -14.60 23.47
N ASN A 333 -9.77 -15.87 23.78
CA ASN A 333 -9.84 -16.44 25.11
C ASN A 333 -8.53 -17.18 25.41
N HIS A 334 -8.22 -17.32 26.70
CA HIS A 334 -7.11 -18.14 27.19
C HIS A 334 -7.67 -19.19 28.15
N CYS A 335 -7.16 -20.41 28.08
CA CYS A 335 -7.44 -21.40 29.10
C CYS A 335 -6.70 -21.00 30.39
N PRO A 336 -7.37 -20.81 31.54
CA PRO A 336 -6.71 -20.41 32.78
C PRO A 336 -5.79 -21.49 33.35
N TYR A 337 -5.91 -22.74 32.90
CA TYR A 337 -5.14 -23.88 33.42
C TYR A 337 -3.86 -24.19 32.63
N CYS A 338 -3.90 -24.08 31.29
CA CYS A 338 -2.78 -24.47 30.41
C CYS A 338 -2.32 -23.36 29.47
N ASP A 339 -2.89 -22.16 29.59
CA ASP A 339 -2.63 -20.97 28.77
C ASP A 339 -2.77 -21.21 27.26
N LEU A 340 -3.62 -22.17 26.86
CA LEU A 340 -3.96 -22.36 25.47
C LEU A 340 -4.71 -21.13 24.95
N PHE A 341 -4.16 -20.47 23.93
CA PHE A 341 -4.81 -19.39 23.20
C PHE A 341 -5.87 -19.95 22.25
N MET A 342 -7.12 -19.50 22.40
CA MET A 342 -8.25 -19.88 21.55
C MET A 342 -8.90 -18.62 20.97
N GLN A 343 -9.19 -18.63 19.67
CA GLN A 343 -9.99 -17.59 19.03
C GLN A 343 -11.29 -18.22 18.52
N ILE A 344 -12.42 -17.81 19.09
CA ILE A 344 -13.74 -18.27 18.67
C ILE A 344 -14.39 -17.19 17.85
N ASN A 345 -14.75 -17.54 16.61
CA ASN A 345 -15.55 -16.70 15.76
C ASN A 345 -16.89 -17.39 15.56
N PHE A 346 -17.97 -16.74 16.00
CA PHE A 346 -19.32 -17.13 15.57
C PHE A 346 -19.56 -16.54 14.20
N GLU A 347 -19.86 -17.40 13.23
CA GLU A 347 -20.43 -16.99 11.95
C GLU A 347 -21.91 -17.37 11.99
N SER A 348 -22.80 -16.40 11.74
CA SER A 348 -24.21 -16.70 11.51
C SER A 348 -24.31 -17.45 10.18
N PRO A 349 -25.11 -18.52 10.08
CA PRO A 349 -25.43 -19.10 8.79
C PRO A 349 -26.15 -18.02 7.96
N ASN A 350 -25.52 -17.58 6.88
CA ASN A 350 -26.11 -16.61 5.96
C ASN A 350 -26.41 -17.31 4.64
N CYS A 351 -27.51 -16.95 3.98
CA CYS A 351 -27.83 -17.47 2.66
C CYS A 351 -26.68 -17.21 1.67
N ALA A 352 -26.27 -18.24 0.92
CA ALA A 352 -25.18 -18.12 -0.04
C ALA A 352 -25.49 -17.17 -1.21
N SER A 353 -26.77 -16.98 -1.52
CA SER A 353 -27.23 -16.14 -2.63
C SER A 353 -27.42 -14.68 -2.22
N CYS A 354 -28.24 -14.41 -1.19
CA CYS A 354 -28.61 -13.05 -0.80
C CYS A 354 -27.98 -12.56 0.52
N HIS A 355 -27.23 -13.40 1.23
CA HIS A 355 -26.63 -13.11 2.55
C HIS A 355 -27.61 -12.81 3.68
N TYR A 356 -28.89 -13.18 3.54
CA TYR A 356 -29.86 -13.12 4.64
C TYR A 356 -29.45 -14.02 5.82
N ASP A 357 -29.62 -13.55 7.05
CA ASP A 357 -29.28 -14.27 8.29
C ASP A 357 -30.31 -15.38 8.57
N LEU A 358 -29.84 -16.63 8.55
CA LEU A 358 -30.65 -17.82 8.73
C LEU A 358 -30.66 -18.32 10.17
N THR A 359 -30.04 -17.61 11.13
CA THR A 359 -30.03 -18.04 12.56
C THR A 359 -31.40 -18.29 13.15
N LYS A 360 -32.45 -17.66 12.62
CA LYS A 360 -33.85 -17.81 13.07
C LYS A 360 -34.75 -18.46 12.02
N SER A 361 -34.18 -19.01 10.95
CA SER A 361 -34.92 -19.59 9.84
C SER A 361 -34.94 -21.11 10.01
N ASP A 362 -36.12 -21.67 10.26
CA ASP A 362 -36.31 -23.12 10.31
C ASP A 362 -36.58 -23.73 8.92
N SER A 363 -36.69 -22.90 7.87
CA SER A 363 -36.96 -23.36 6.51
C SER A 363 -35.71 -23.82 5.77
N GLU A 364 -35.83 -24.93 5.03
CA GLU A 364 -34.82 -25.43 4.09
C GLU A 364 -34.59 -24.48 2.89
N THR A 365 -35.39 -23.42 2.77
CA THR A 365 -35.27 -22.38 1.74
C THR A 365 -35.11 -21.02 2.38
N CYS A 366 -34.28 -20.16 1.78
CA CYS A 366 -34.10 -18.80 2.26
C CYS A 366 -35.41 -18.00 2.06
N PRO A 367 -35.95 -17.36 3.11
CA PRO A 367 -37.23 -16.64 3.02
C PRO A 367 -37.18 -15.42 2.09
N GLU A 368 -36.01 -14.84 1.86
CA GLU A 368 -35.85 -13.66 1.00
C GLU A 368 -35.69 -14.01 -0.49
N CYS A 369 -34.93 -15.06 -0.82
CA CYS A 369 -34.57 -15.35 -2.21
C CYS A 369 -34.95 -16.75 -2.71
N GLY A 370 -35.56 -17.58 -1.85
CA GLY A 370 -35.99 -18.94 -2.19
C GLY A 370 -34.86 -19.93 -2.45
N THR A 371 -33.59 -19.54 -2.27
CA THR A 371 -32.44 -20.44 -2.46
C THR A 371 -32.45 -21.52 -1.39
N GLU A 372 -32.34 -22.78 -1.80
CA GLU A 372 -32.19 -23.91 -0.88
C GLU A 372 -30.94 -23.74 0.00
N VAL A 373 -31.13 -23.96 1.29
CA VAL A 373 -30.08 -23.92 2.31
C VAL A 373 -29.63 -25.35 2.52
N LEU A 374 -28.43 -25.69 2.07
CA LEU A 374 -27.81 -26.98 2.38
C LEU A 374 -27.46 -26.98 3.87
N VAL A 375 -28.37 -27.48 4.69
CA VAL A 375 -28.08 -27.85 6.07
C VAL A 375 -27.36 -29.20 5.98
N GLU A 376 -26.04 -29.21 6.18
CA GLU A 376 -25.34 -30.47 6.43
C GLU A 376 -25.90 -31.02 7.74
N SER A 377 -26.86 -31.95 7.67
CA SER A 377 -27.30 -32.70 8.83
C SER A 377 -26.10 -33.54 9.28
N HIS A 378 -25.44 -33.10 10.34
CA HIS A 378 -24.55 -33.96 11.11
C HIS A 378 -25.43 -34.95 11.87
N ASP A 379 -26.02 -35.90 11.15
CA ASP A 379 -26.56 -37.11 11.75
C ASP A 379 -25.37 -37.91 12.28
N ALA A 380 -25.35 -38.03 13.61
CA ALA A 380 -24.27 -38.56 14.44
C ALA A 380 -24.15 -40.09 14.38
#